data_AF-A0A974DKY0-F1
#
_entry.id   AF-A0A974DKY0-F1
#
_cell.length_a   1.000
_cell.length_b   1.000
_cell.length_c   1.000
_cell.angle_alpha   90.00
_cell.angle_beta   90.00
_cell.angle_gamma   90.00
#
_symmetry.space_group_name_H-M   'P 1'
#
loop_
_entity.id
_entity.type
_entity.pdbx_description
1 polymer ?
#
loop_
_entity_poly.entity_id
_entity_poly.type
_entity_poly.pdbx_seq_one_letter_code
_entity_poly.pdbx_strand_id
1 'polypeptide(L)'
;MLEGPCGKIYVGETTEKVRDRFSQHRSTINTRNKNLPVSRHCIEVGHSAENLRFWVIQYIPPLKRGGDRVLALKKAEVQWIHRLDSLAPKGLNKDFDLHLFLY
;
A
#
# COMPACT_ATOMS: atom_id res chain seq x y z
N MET A 1 2.50 0.09 4.89
CA MET A 1 1.83 -1.23 4.87
C MET A 1 0.51 -1.15 5.61
N LEU A 2 -0.50 -1.84 5.12
CA LEU A 2 -1.76 -2.11 5.81
C LEU A 2 -1.90 -3.60 6.04
N GLU A 3 -2.52 -3.99 7.14
CA GLU A 3 -2.90 -5.38 7.43
C GLU A 3 -4.35 -5.44 7.88
N GLY A 4 -5.10 -6.36 7.29
CA GLY A 4 -6.46 -6.67 7.70
C GLY A 4 -6.52 -7.74 8.82
N PRO A 5 -7.68 -7.91 9.47
CA PRO A 5 -7.86 -8.90 10.54
C PRO A 5 -7.57 -10.35 10.13
N CYS A 6 -7.68 -10.65 8.83
CA CYS A 6 -7.38 -11.96 8.25
C CYS A 6 -5.89 -12.21 7.96
N GLY A 7 -4.99 -11.28 8.35
CA GLY A 7 -3.54 -11.37 8.12
C GLY A 7 -3.08 -11.01 6.71
N LYS A 8 -4.00 -10.69 5.79
CA LYS A 8 -3.63 -10.22 4.44
C LYS A 8 -3.09 -8.79 4.50
N ILE A 9 -2.01 -8.56 3.78
CA ILE A 9 -1.30 -7.29 3.76
C ILE A 9 -1.40 -6.57 2.41
N TYR A 10 -1.33 -5.25 2.47
CA TYR A 10 -1.17 -4.34 1.35
C TYR A 10 0.07 -3.48 1.56
N VAL A 11 0.94 -3.42 0.57
CA VAL A 11 2.08 -2.51 0.53
C VAL A 11 1.72 -1.35 -0.40
N GLY A 12 2.01 -0.14 0.04
CA GLY A 12 1.70 1.09 -0.68
C GLY A 12 2.77 2.13 -0.41
N GLU A 13 3.06 2.99 -1.38
CA GLU A 13 3.82 4.21 -1.18
C GLU A 13 2.94 5.43 -0.84
N THR A 14 3.55 6.46 -0.26
CA THR A 14 2.96 7.81 -0.25
C THR A 14 4.02 8.89 -0.12
N THR A 15 3.82 10.02 -0.80
CA THR A 15 4.54 11.29 -0.55
C THR A 15 3.85 12.16 0.50
N GLU A 16 2.59 11.87 0.85
CA GLU A 16 1.79 12.59 1.84
C GLU A 16 2.15 12.16 3.27
N LYS A 17 1.52 12.78 4.27
CA LYS A 17 1.61 12.30 5.64
C LYS A 17 0.95 10.93 5.72
N VAL A 18 1.64 9.99 6.37
CA VAL A 18 1.16 8.60 6.52
C VAL A 18 -0.23 8.53 7.15
N ARG A 19 -0.56 9.43 8.09
CA ARG A 19 -1.88 9.51 8.72
C ARG A 19 -2.99 9.88 7.74
N ASP A 20 -2.71 10.78 6.79
CA ASP A 20 -3.69 11.25 5.81
C ASP A 20 -3.97 10.12 4.81
N ARG A 21 -2.91 9.47 4.33
CA ARG A 21 -3.03 8.28 3.47
C ARG A 21 -3.81 7.16 4.14
N PHE A 22 -3.55 6.88 5.42
CA PHE A 22 -4.32 5.89 6.16
C PHE A 22 -5.80 6.28 6.31
N SER A 23 -6.08 7.56 6.54
CA SER A 23 -7.45 8.08 6.63
C SER A 23 -8.20 7.96 5.29
N GLN A 24 -7.53 8.18 4.17
CA GLN A 24 -8.08 7.94 2.83
C GLN A 24 -8.49 6.47 2.65
N HIS A 25 -7.63 5.51 3.04
CA HIS A 25 -7.99 4.09 2.98
C HIS A 25 -9.24 3.78 3.80
N ARG A 26 -9.35 4.28 5.04
CA ARG A 26 -10.56 4.12 5.86
C ARG A 26 -11.80 4.72 5.20
N SER A 27 -11.68 5.92 4.64
CA SER A 27 -12.77 6.59 3.93
C SER A 27 -13.27 5.76 2.75
N THR A 28 -12.37 5.18 1.94
CA THR A 28 -12.76 4.36 0.78
C THR A 28 -13.52 3.10 1.15
N ILE A 29 -13.28 2.54 2.35
CA ILE A 29 -14.01 1.39 2.89
C ILE A 29 -15.40 1.83 3.37
N ASN A 30 -15.44 2.91 4.16
CA ASN A 30 -16.68 3.43 4.73
C ASN A 30 -17.67 3.91 3.65
N THR A 31 -17.14 4.48 2.56
CA THR A 31 -17.91 4.89 1.38
C THR A 31 -18.20 3.74 0.40
N ARG A 32 -17.87 2.49 0.78
CA ARG A 32 -18.15 1.26 0.01
C ARG A 32 -17.54 1.26 -1.42
N ASN A 33 -16.40 1.93 -1.63
CA ASN A 33 -15.75 2.01 -2.93
C ASN A 33 -14.99 0.73 -3.31
N LYS A 34 -15.58 -0.14 -4.12
CA LYS A 34 -15.00 -1.42 -4.57
C LYS A 34 -13.95 -1.32 -5.69
N ASN A 35 -13.62 -0.12 -6.16
CA ASN A 35 -12.64 0.04 -7.24
C ASN A 35 -11.19 -0.16 -6.74
N LEU A 36 -10.95 0.05 -5.44
CA LEU A 36 -9.63 -0.08 -4.82
C LEU A 36 -9.47 -1.45 -4.14
N PRO A 37 -8.30 -2.10 -4.23
CA PRO A 37 -8.11 -3.48 -3.80
C PRO A 37 -8.38 -3.68 -2.30
N VAL A 38 -7.85 -2.79 -1.45
CA VAL A 38 -8.04 -2.85 0.00
C VAL A 38 -9.52 -2.69 0.38
N SER A 39 -10.20 -1.72 -0.23
CA SER A 39 -11.61 -1.46 0.07
C SER A 39 -12.51 -2.59 -0.44
N ARG A 40 -12.30 -3.04 -1.67
CA ARG A 40 -12.98 -4.22 -2.23
C ARG A 40 -12.88 -5.42 -1.31
N HIS A 41 -11.66 -5.79 -0.92
CA HIS A 41 -11.42 -6.91 -0.01
C HIS A 41 -12.16 -6.74 1.32
N CYS A 42 -12.07 -5.56 1.94
CA CYS A 42 -12.75 -5.31 3.22
C CYS A 42 -14.27 -5.47 3.08
N ILE A 43 -14.86 -4.99 1.98
CA ILE A 43 -16.30 -5.09 1.74
C ILE A 43 -16.73 -6.54 1.47
N GLU A 44 -15.96 -7.29 0.68
CA GLU A 44 -16.26 -8.68 0.33
C GLU A 44 -16.14 -9.63 1.51
N VAL A 45 -15.16 -9.41 2.39
CA VAL A 45 -14.91 -10.26 3.57
C VAL A 45 -15.64 -9.75 4.82
N GLY A 46 -16.20 -8.53 4.78
CA GLY A 46 -16.91 -7.94 5.92
C GLY A 46 -15.99 -7.34 7.00
N HIS A 47 -14.79 -6.90 6.63
CA HIS A 47 -13.90 -6.17 7.54
C HIS A 47 -14.34 -4.69 7.69
N SER A 48 -14.29 -4.20 8.92
CA SER A 48 -14.40 -2.76 9.21
C SER A 48 -13.08 -2.03 8.98
N ALA A 49 -13.16 -0.78 8.54
CA ALA A 49 -12.02 0.13 8.44
C ALA A 49 -11.29 0.38 9.78
N GLU A 50 -12.01 0.21 10.90
CA GLU A 50 -11.45 0.37 12.25
C GLU A 50 -10.47 -0.74 12.61
N ASN A 51 -10.70 -1.95 12.07
CA ASN A 51 -9.88 -3.11 12.35
C ASN A 51 -8.62 -3.19 11.47
N LEU A 52 -8.44 -2.25 10.54
CA LEU A 52 -7.22 -2.12 9.77
C LEU A 52 -6.10 -1.53 10.61
N ARG A 53 -4.92 -2.15 10.50
CA ARG A 53 -3.68 -1.67 11.12
C ARG A 53 -2.74 -1.17 10.02
N PHE A 54 -1.86 -0.23 10.38
CA PHE A 54 -0.85 0.30 9.47
C PHE A 54 0.50 0.47 10.14
N TRP A 55 1.56 0.30 9.35
CA TRP A 55 2.95 0.55 9.76
C TRP A 55 3.75 1.14 8.61
N VAL A 56 4.74 1.96 8.97
CA VAL A 56 5.76 2.44 8.03
C VAL A 56 6.86 1.39 7.97
N ILE A 57 7.09 0.80 6.80
CA ILE A 57 8.17 -0.19 6.61
C ILE A 57 9.51 0.51 6.37
N GLN A 58 9.51 1.55 5.55
CA GLN A 58 10.71 2.27 5.16
C GLN A 58 10.40 3.75 4.98
N TYR A 59 11.25 4.61 5.53
CA TYR A 59 11.25 6.04 5.25
C TYR A 59 12.33 6.36 4.21
N ILE A 60 11.94 7.01 3.11
CA ILE A 60 12.87 7.52 2.10
C ILE A 60 13.00 9.04 2.30
N PRO A 61 14.16 9.52 2.79
CA PRO A 61 14.39 10.94 2.96
C PRO A 61 14.43 11.65 1.60
N PRO A 62 14.26 12.98 1.58
CA PRO A 62 14.54 13.77 0.39
C PRO A 62 15.93 13.45 -0.18
N LEU A 63 16.00 13.19 -1.48
CA LEU A 63 17.26 12.86 -2.15
C LEU A 63 18.10 14.13 -2.31
N LYS A 64 19.41 14.00 -2.07
CA LYS A 64 20.36 15.10 -2.31
C LYS A 64 20.51 15.31 -3.83
N ARG A 65 20.71 16.56 -4.26
CA ARG A 65 21.06 16.93 -5.65
C ARG A 65 20.01 16.57 -6.71
N GLY A 66 18.72 16.62 -6.38
CA GLY A 66 17.64 16.54 -7.37
C GLY A 66 17.27 15.13 -7.87
N GLY A 67 17.65 14.08 -7.13
CA GLY A 67 17.19 12.72 -7.45
C GLY A 67 15.67 12.57 -7.39
N ASP A 68 15.13 11.65 -8.19
CA ASP A 68 13.69 11.37 -8.23
C ASP A 68 13.24 10.53 -7.01
N ARG A 69 12.71 11.22 -6.00
CA ARG A 69 12.19 10.61 -4.78
C ARG A 69 10.96 9.74 -5.05
N VAL A 70 10.14 10.09 -6.03
CA VAL A 70 8.94 9.31 -6.39
C VAL A 70 9.37 7.98 -6.99
N LEU A 71 10.35 7.99 -7.89
CA LEU A 71 10.93 6.75 -8.42
C LEU A 71 11.54 5.89 -7.32
N ALA A 72 12.26 6.49 -6.36
CA ALA A 72 12.82 5.76 -5.22
C ALA A 72 11.72 5.10 -4.35
N LEU A 73 10.62 5.81 -4.09
CA LEU A 73 9.46 5.28 -3.38
C LEU A 73 8.81 4.11 -4.13
N LYS A 74 8.59 4.25 -5.44
CA LYS A 74 8.03 3.18 -6.27
C LYS A 74 8.93 1.95 -6.30
N LYS A 75 10.25 2.12 -6.48
CA LYS A 75 11.21 1.00 -6.44
C LYS A 75 11.17 0.27 -5.08
N ALA A 76 11.13 1.02 -3.98
CA ALA A 76 11.02 0.43 -2.65
C ALA A 76 9.69 -0.30 -2.45
N GLU A 77 8.57 0.27 -2.92
CA GLU A 77 7.26 -0.38 -2.90
C GLU A 77 7.30 -1.75 -3.60
N VAL A 78 7.85 -1.83 -4.81
CA VAL A 78 7.99 -3.10 -5.55
C VAL A 78 8.82 -4.11 -4.78
N GLN A 79 9.96 -3.69 -4.23
CA GLN A 79 10.82 -4.57 -3.42
C GLN A 79 10.09 -5.13 -2.20
N TRP A 80 9.29 -4.30 -1.52
CA TRP A 80 8.53 -4.72 -0.34
C TRP A 80 7.30 -5.57 -0.70
N ILE A 81 6.62 -5.31 -1.82
CA ILE A 81 5.54 -6.18 -2.32
C ILE A 81 6.09 -7.59 -2.56
N HIS A 82 7.24 -7.69 -3.24
CA HIS A 82 7.88 -8.97 -3.50
C HIS A 82 8.35 -9.66 -2.22
N ARG A 83 9.06 -8.93 -1.34
CA ARG A 83 9.63 -9.48 -0.11
C ARG A 83 8.58 -9.97 0.89
N LEU A 84 7.43 -9.31 0.95
CA LEU A 84 6.35 -9.66 1.88
C LEU A 84 5.29 -10.57 1.25
N ASP A 85 5.46 -10.98 -0.02
CA ASP A 85 4.50 -11.79 -0.77
C ASP A 85 3.08 -11.19 -0.75
N SER A 86 2.97 -9.87 -0.90
CA SER A 86 1.71 -9.14 -0.73
C SER A 86 0.82 -9.14 -1.98
N LEU A 87 1.16 -9.89 -3.02
CA LEU A 87 0.34 -10.05 -4.22
C LEU A 87 -0.89 -10.95 -3.98
N ALA A 88 -2.00 -10.62 -4.63
CA ALA A 88 -3.17 -11.49 -4.66
C ALA A 88 -2.82 -12.85 -5.30
N PRO A 89 -3.36 -13.98 -4.79
CA PRO A 89 -4.43 -14.06 -3.77
C PRO A 89 -3.95 -14.06 -2.31
N LYS A 90 -2.63 -14.14 -2.06
CA LYS A 90 -2.06 -14.23 -0.71
C LYS A 90 -2.11 -12.90 0.03
N GLY A 91 -1.84 -11.80 -0.65
CA GLY A 91 -2.01 -10.44 -0.16
C GLY A 91 -3.06 -9.66 -0.93
N LEU A 92 -2.96 -8.32 -0.86
CA LEU A 92 -3.95 -7.38 -1.39
C LEU A 92 -3.44 -6.54 -2.57
N ASN A 93 -2.14 -6.56 -2.88
CA ASN A 93 -1.61 -5.90 -4.08
C ASN A 93 -2.04 -6.68 -5.33
N LYS A 94 -2.50 -5.98 -6.36
CA LYS A 94 -2.93 -6.61 -7.62
C LYS A 94 -1.73 -6.98 -8.50
N ASP A 95 -0.80 -6.05 -8.61
CA ASP A 95 0.39 -6.11 -9.44
C ASP A 95 1.46 -5.16 -8.88
N PHE A 96 2.62 -5.15 -9.52
CA PHE A 96 3.68 -4.16 -9.37
C PHE A 96 4.45 -4.00 -10.68
N ASP A 97 5.11 -2.87 -10.86
CA ASP A 97 5.80 -2.54 -12.11
C ASP A 97 7.31 -2.82 -12.05
N LEU A 98 7.77 -3.86 -12.75
CA LEU A 98 9.20 -4.19 -12.86
C LEU A 98 9.96 -3.31 -13.86
N HIS A 99 9.27 -2.60 -14.76
CA HIS A 99 9.94 -1.72 -15.74
C HIS A 99 10.73 -0.59 -15.06
N LEU A 100 10.40 -0.27 -13.80
CA LEU A 100 11.14 0.67 -12.98
C LEU A 100 12.64 0.31 -12.84
N PHE A 101 13.03 -0.95 -13.03
CA PHE A 101 14.41 -1.43 -12.84
C PHE A 101 15.20 -1.65 -14.15
N LEU A 102 14.61 -1.38 -15.31
CA LEU A 102 15.23 -1.68 -16.61
C LEU A 102 16.09 -0.53 -17.20
N TYR A 103 16.21 0.59 -16.49
CA TYR A 103 16.92 1.80 -16.94
C TYR A 103 17.77 2.41 -15.81
#